data_AF-C5F1N1-F1
#
_entry.id   AF-C5F1N1-F1
#
_cell.length_a   1.000
_cell.length_b   1.000
_cell.length_c   1.000
_cell.angle_alpha   90.00
_cell.angle_beta   90.00
_cell.angle_gamma   90.00
#
_symmetry.space_group_name_H-M   'P 1'
#
loop_
_entity.id
_entity.type
_entity.pdbx_description
1 polymer ?
#
loop_
_entity_poly.entity_id
_entity_poly.type
_entity_poly.pdbx_seq_one_letter_code
_entity_poly.pdbx_strand_id
1 'polypeptide(L)'
;MALGYSKSRIFLPIFSIAFLIASAFVLLNATPFAYAKEKVDLIVERGYLGSYKSDLFIKYDNNYIYFAKIFPLLQSAEGIQVFEVENEEVLRIIEAPKATFNEGEWILENAKITTIQPQLEVGKNPLWVEEQKVYKTLVGFKPKILDNIYEKQGSISIVDAFEAMNLLEGQNINTQKLRASLYVLLLFPFFAPLMMVCLSGFTPNSNRYANLGGITLGMILGILVVWGILFSFSRLSMSGFLQPEFSVIMPIGILALISAWLFVRLLKA
;
A
#
# COMPACT_ATOMS: atom_id res chain seq x y z
N MET A 1 -31.65 1.57 -32.53
CA MET A 1 -31.32 2.34 -33.76
C MET A 1 -32.54 2.65 -34.64
N ALA A 2 -33.65 1.89 -34.59
CA ALA A 2 -34.87 2.19 -35.36
C ALA A 2 -35.69 3.42 -34.86
N LEU A 3 -35.28 4.05 -33.75
CA LEU A 3 -35.89 5.25 -33.16
C LEU A 3 -35.02 6.52 -33.33
N GLY A 4 -33.99 6.49 -34.18
CA GLY A 4 -33.10 7.65 -34.42
C GLY A 4 -32.02 7.91 -33.35
N TYR A 5 -31.89 7.05 -32.33
CA TYR A 5 -30.81 7.13 -31.34
C TYR A 5 -29.51 6.49 -31.88
N SER A 6 -28.41 7.25 -31.84
CA SER A 6 -27.05 6.76 -32.12
C SER A 6 -26.57 5.82 -31.02
N LYS A 7 -25.67 4.89 -31.37
CA LYS A 7 -25.07 3.95 -30.39
C LYS A 7 -24.36 4.68 -29.26
N SER A 8 -23.66 5.76 -29.60
CA SER A 8 -22.98 6.65 -28.66
C SER A 8 -23.92 7.20 -27.60
N ARG A 9 -25.15 7.60 -27.96
CA ARG A 9 -26.12 8.17 -27.02
C ARG A 9 -26.68 7.15 -26.02
N ILE A 10 -26.70 5.86 -26.37
CA ILE A 10 -27.11 4.77 -25.45
C ILE A 10 -25.93 4.36 -24.56
N PHE A 11 -24.72 4.31 -25.11
CA PHE A 11 -23.52 3.88 -24.40
C PHE A 11 -23.04 4.90 -23.36
N LEU A 12 -23.05 6.19 -23.70
CA LEU A 12 -22.51 7.28 -22.88
C LEU A 12 -23.04 7.33 -21.44
N PRO A 13 -24.36 7.25 -21.16
CA PRO A 13 -24.85 7.29 -19.79
C PRO A 13 -24.39 6.07 -18.97
N ILE A 14 -24.35 4.88 -19.56
CA ILE A 14 -23.91 3.65 -18.88
C ILE A 14 -22.41 3.74 -18.57
N PHE A 15 -21.60 4.19 -19.53
CA PHE A 15 -20.17 4.44 -19.32
C PHE A 15 -19.92 5.49 -18.24
N SER A 16 -20.69 6.59 -18.24
CA SER A 16 -20.54 7.67 -17.25
C SER A 16 -20.83 7.18 -15.83
N ILE A 17 -21.86 6.34 -15.66
CA ILE A 17 -22.17 5.73 -14.36
C ILE A 17 -21.04 4.78 -13.93
N ALA A 18 -20.56 3.91 -14.83
CA ALA A 18 -19.47 3.00 -14.51
C ALA A 18 -18.18 3.74 -14.12
N PHE A 19 -17.85 4.83 -14.83
CA PHE A 19 -16.71 5.69 -14.53
C PHE A 19 -16.87 6.43 -13.20
N LEU A 20 -18.08 6.92 -12.90
CA LEU A 20 -18.41 7.57 -11.62
C LEU A 20 -18.25 6.58 -10.46
N ILE A 21 -18.76 5.35 -10.60
CA ILE A 21 -18.62 4.30 -9.57
C ILE A 21 -17.14 3.97 -9.35
N ALA A 22 -16.35 3.79 -10.41
CA ALA A 22 -14.92 3.55 -10.30
C ALA A 22 -14.19 4.71 -9.58
N SER A 23 -14.52 5.95 -9.93
CA SER A 23 -13.95 7.14 -9.29
C SER A 23 -14.33 7.26 -7.83
N ALA A 24 -15.61 7.01 -7.49
CA ALA A 24 -16.10 7.00 -6.11
C ALA A 24 -15.42 5.91 -5.28
N PHE A 25 -15.19 4.73 -5.86
CA PHE A 25 -14.43 3.65 -5.20
C PHE A 25 -12.99 4.06 -4.90
N VAL A 26 -12.30 4.70 -5.85
CA VAL A 26 -10.94 5.23 -5.63
C VAL A 26 -10.94 6.29 -4.53
N LEU A 27 -11.89 7.22 -4.54
CA LEU A 27 -12.02 8.23 -3.49
C LEU A 27 -12.29 7.63 -2.10
N LEU A 28 -13.16 6.62 -2.01
CA LEU A 28 -13.41 5.92 -0.75
C LEU A 28 -12.15 5.23 -0.21
N ASN A 29 -11.30 4.67 -1.08
CA ASN A 29 -10.02 4.09 -0.66
C ASN A 29 -9.00 5.13 -0.15
N ALA A 30 -9.23 6.42 -0.38
CA ALA A 30 -8.45 7.50 0.25
C ALA A 30 -8.99 7.88 1.65
N THR A 31 -10.15 7.38 2.05
CA THR A 31 -10.77 7.65 3.35
C THR A 31 -10.53 6.50 4.34
N PRO A 32 -10.90 6.66 5.63
CA PRO A 32 -10.84 5.56 6.60
C PRO A 32 -11.65 4.31 6.25
N PHE A 33 -12.45 4.35 5.17
CA PHE A 33 -13.13 3.18 4.61
C PHE A 33 -12.15 2.07 4.20
N ALA A 34 -10.93 2.42 3.79
CA ALA A 34 -9.91 1.43 3.42
C ALA A 34 -9.69 0.39 4.54
N TYR A 35 -9.61 0.83 5.80
CA TYR A 35 -9.35 -0.02 6.96
C TYR A 35 -10.56 -0.83 7.45
N ALA A 36 -11.74 -0.67 6.84
CA ALA A 36 -12.94 -1.35 7.32
C ALA A 36 -12.80 -2.88 7.26
N LYS A 37 -12.16 -3.39 6.20
CA LYS A 37 -11.90 -4.82 6.04
C LYS A 37 -10.95 -5.34 7.10
N GLU A 38 -9.83 -4.65 7.31
CA GLU A 38 -8.85 -5.01 8.33
C GLU A 38 -9.46 -5.01 9.74
N LYS A 39 -10.32 -4.05 10.07
CA LYS A 39 -11.06 -4.06 11.35
C LYS A 39 -11.91 -5.31 11.50
N VAL A 40 -12.59 -5.75 10.44
CA VAL A 40 -13.41 -6.97 10.47
C VAL A 40 -12.51 -8.19 10.64
N ASP A 41 -11.43 -8.30 9.86
CA ASP A 41 -10.51 -9.44 9.92
C ASP A 41 -9.85 -9.54 11.31
N LEU A 42 -9.47 -8.43 11.93
CA LEU A 42 -8.95 -8.38 13.31
C LEU A 42 -9.99 -8.85 14.34
N ILE A 43 -11.25 -8.49 14.18
CA ILE A 43 -12.34 -8.93 15.08
C ILE A 43 -12.59 -10.44 14.90
N VAL A 44 -12.65 -10.92 13.65
CA VAL A 44 -13.01 -12.31 13.31
C VAL A 44 -11.88 -13.28 13.65
N GLU A 45 -10.64 -12.98 13.27
CA GLU A 45 -9.51 -13.88 13.47
C GLU A 45 -8.93 -13.81 14.88
N ARG A 46 -8.90 -12.62 15.50
CA ARG A 46 -8.18 -12.39 16.76
C ARG A 46 -9.07 -12.12 17.97
N GLY A 47 -10.38 -11.95 17.80
CA GLY A 47 -11.36 -11.92 18.90
C GLY A 47 -11.12 -10.86 19.99
N TYR A 48 -10.30 -9.84 19.74
CA TYR A 48 -9.80 -8.92 20.77
C TYR A 48 -9.80 -7.46 20.34
N LEU A 49 -10.22 -6.58 21.27
CA LEU A 49 -10.35 -5.12 21.09
C LEU A 49 -9.05 -4.33 21.36
N GLY A 50 -7.91 -4.99 21.52
CA GLY A 50 -6.62 -4.36 21.80
C GLY A 50 -5.62 -4.54 20.66
N SER A 51 -5.42 -3.51 19.84
CA SER A 51 -4.47 -3.49 18.72
C SER A 51 -3.04 -3.30 19.24
N TYR A 52 -2.37 -4.38 19.64
CA TYR A 52 -0.92 -4.37 19.85
C TYR A 52 -0.21 -5.31 18.89
N LYS A 53 0.95 -4.91 18.36
CA LYS A 53 1.85 -5.79 17.60
C LYS A 53 3.00 -6.21 18.52
N SER A 54 3.43 -7.46 18.44
CA SER A 54 4.56 -7.98 19.21
C SER A 54 5.79 -8.24 18.33
N ASP A 55 6.97 -8.21 18.95
CA ASP A 55 8.25 -8.62 18.36
C ASP A 55 8.62 -7.90 17.05
N LEU A 56 8.52 -6.57 17.05
CA LEU A 56 8.77 -5.74 15.87
C LEU A 56 10.24 -5.31 15.81
N PHE A 57 10.93 -5.62 14.71
CA PHE A 57 12.33 -5.22 14.48
C PHE A 57 12.49 -4.38 13.21
N ILE A 58 13.07 -3.18 13.34
CA ILE A 58 13.07 -2.15 12.28
C ILE A 58 14.40 -1.44 12.21
N LYS A 59 14.83 -1.08 10.99
CA LYS A 59 15.95 -0.17 10.77
C LYS A 59 15.43 1.25 10.48
N TYR A 60 15.96 2.25 11.19
CA TYR A 60 15.69 3.66 10.96
C TYR A 60 17.01 4.44 11.00
N ASP A 61 17.36 5.07 9.88
CA ASP A 61 18.66 5.72 9.70
C ASP A 61 19.83 4.74 9.99
N ASN A 62 20.74 5.11 10.88
CA ASN A 62 21.83 4.27 11.36
C ASN A 62 21.47 3.45 12.61
N ASN A 63 20.19 3.38 12.98
CA ASN A 63 19.72 2.70 14.19
C ASN A 63 18.87 1.48 13.86
N TYR A 64 18.98 0.42 14.67
CA TYR A 64 18.08 -0.72 14.68
C TYR A 64 17.22 -0.67 15.94
N ILE A 65 15.92 -0.85 15.80
CA ILE A 65 14.94 -0.67 16.87
C ILE A 65 14.11 -1.94 16.98
N TYR A 66 14.01 -2.46 18.19
CA TYR A 66 13.15 -3.56 18.56
C TYR A 66 12.05 -3.07 19.50
N PHE A 67 10.81 -3.51 19.27
CA PHE A 67 9.69 -3.34 20.19
C PHE A 67 9.12 -4.70 20.56
N ALA A 68 9.13 -5.05 21.85
CA ALA A 68 8.49 -6.26 22.33
C ALA A 68 6.97 -6.19 22.15
N LYS A 69 6.36 -5.04 22.47
CA LYS A 69 4.96 -4.73 22.12
C LYS A 69 4.81 -3.28 21.74
N ILE A 70 4.00 -3.00 20.74
CA ILE A 70 3.63 -1.64 20.35
C ILE A 70 2.12 -1.49 20.27
N PHE A 71 1.60 -0.38 20.77
CA PHE A 71 0.19 0.01 20.77
C PHE A 71 0.02 1.26 19.88
N PRO A 72 -0.18 1.11 18.57
CA PRO A 72 -0.25 2.25 17.64
C PRO A 72 -1.32 3.28 18.00
N LEU A 73 -2.48 2.82 18.49
CA LEU A 73 -3.59 3.68 18.92
C LEU A 73 -3.28 4.51 20.17
N LEU A 74 -2.53 3.92 21.11
CA LEU A 74 -2.13 4.58 22.36
C LEU A 74 -0.83 5.35 22.21
N GLN A 75 -0.19 5.29 21.04
CA GLN A 75 1.13 5.89 20.78
C GLN A 75 2.17 5.48 21.83
N SER A 76 2.10 4.23 22.28
CA SER A 76 2.97 3.69 23.33
C SER A 76 3.57 2.36 22.91
N ALA A 77 4.70 2.02 23.50
CA ALA A 77 5.34 0.74 23.32
C ALA A 77 5.91 0.22 24.66
N GLU A 78 6.02 -1.09 24.77
CA GLU A 78 6.62 -1.81 25.88
C GLU A 78 7.84 -2.59 25.38
N GLY A 79 8.90 -2.60 26.18
CA GLY A 79 10.15 -3.31 25.89
C GLY A 79 10.80 -2.84 24.59
N ILE A 80 11.23 -1.57 24.56
CA ILE A 80 11.97 -1.01 23.43
C ILE A 80 13.47 -1.25 23.61
N GLN A 81 14.15 -1.63 22.53
CA GLN A 81 15.60 -1.64 22.46
C GLN A 81 16.05 -0.89 21.20
N VAL A 82 16.98 0.04 21.33
CA VAL A 82 17.55 0.81 20.23
C VAL A 82 19.05 0.53 20.17
N PHE A 83 19.52 0.02 19.05
CA PHE A 83 20.91 -0.22 18.73
C PHE A 83 21.38 0.87 17.78
N GLU A 84 22.28 1.73 18.24
CA GLU A 84 22.86 2.77 17.41
C GLU A 84 24.17 2.25 16.79
N VAL A 85 24.25 2.31 15.46
CA VAL A 85 25.36 1.73 14.68
C VAL A 85 26.09 2.84 13.93
N GLU A 86 27.42 2.84 14.00
CA GLU A 86 28.28 3.72 13.20
C GLU A 86 29.39 2.89 12.58
N ASN A 87 29.66 3.06 11.28
CA ASN A 87 30.66 2.27 10.54
C ASN A 87 30.54 0.74 10.69
N GLU A 88 29.31 0.22 10.68
CA GLU A 88 28.98 -1.20 10.86
C GLU A 88 29.25 -1.77 12.27
N GLU A 89 29.62 -0.93 13.25
CA GLU A 89 29.82 -1.32 14.65
C GLU A 89 28.74 -0.72 15.55
N VAL A 90 28.31 -1.49 16.56
CA VAL A 90 27.31 -1.02 17.55
C VAL A 90 28.00 -0.13 18.57
N LEU A 91 27.63 1.15 18.62
CA LEU A 91 28.17 2.11 19.59
C LEU A 91 27.38 2.11 20.89
N ARG A 92 26.05 2.10 20.79
CA ARG A 92 25.15 2.25 21.95
C ARG A 92 23.96 1.31 21.86
N ILE A 93 23.59 0.78 23.01
CA ILE A 93 22.38 -0.03 23.19
C ILE A 93 21.54 0.66 24.25
N ILE A 94 20.35 1.10 23.86
CA ILE A 94 19.40 1.80 24.73
C ILE A 94 18.20 0.89 24.95
N GLU A 95 17.94 0.50 26.19
CA GLU A 95 16.83 -0.38 26.55
C GLU A 95 15.87 0.37 27.45
N ALA A 96 14.56 0.30 27.20
CA ALA A 96 13.58 0.85 28.13
C ALA A 96 12.34 -0.04 28.25
N PRO A 97 11.77 -0.16 29.46
CA PRO A 97 10.55 -0.95 29.68
C PRO A 97 9.34 -0.34 28.98
N LYS A 98 9.30 0.98 28.83
CA LYS A 98 8.17 1.70 28.24
C LYS A 98 8.63 2.90 27.42
N ALA A 99 7.95 3.14 26.31
CA ALA A 99 8.16 4.32 25.48
C ALA A 99 6.83 4.91 25.05
N THR A 100 6.79 6.23 24.90
CA THR A 100 5.61 6.98 24.43
C THR A 100 6.03 7.93 23.31
N PHE A 101 5.21 8.05 22.28
CA PHE A 101 5.47 8.96 21.18
C PHE A 101 4.77 10.29 21.44
N ASN A 102 5.54 11.38 21.52
CA ASN A 102 5.00 12.73 21.73
C ASN A 102 5.75 13.74 20.87
N GLU A 103 5.05 14.73 20.31
CA GLU A 103 5.63 15.85 19.53
C GLU A 103 6.62 15.45 18.41
N GLY A 104 6.51 14.23 17.87
CA GLY A 104 7.38 13.75 16.80
C GLY A 104 8.61 12.98 17.25
N GLU A 105 8.78 12.72 18.55
CA GLU A 105 9.89 11.97 19.13
C GLU A 105 9.40 10.86 20.06
N TRP A 106 10.22 9.82 20.26
CA TRP A 106 9.96 8.77 21.24
C TRP A 106 10.61 9.13 22.57
N ILE A 107 9.78 9.14 23.61
CA ILE A 107 10.15 9.38 25.00
C ILE A 107 10.21 8.01 25.69
N LEU A 108 11.42 7.58 26.02
CA LEU A 108 11.69 6.33 26.73
C LEU A 108 11.70 6.60 28.24
N GLU A 109 10.91 5.85 28.98
CA GLU A 109 10.83 5.91 30.45
C GLU A 109 11.78 4.88 31.06
N ASN A 110 12.64 5.31 31.99
CA ASN A 110 13.66 4.46 32.65
C ASN A 110 14.58 3.75 31.64
N ALA A 111 15.22 4.55 30.78
CA ALA A 111 16.14 4.06 29.78
C ALA A 111 17.48 3.68 30.40
N LYS A 112 17.96 2.48 30.08
CA LYS A 112 19.31 2.00 30.36
C LYS A 112 20.13 2.10 29.09
N ILE A 113 21.17 2.91 29.12
CA ILE A 113 22.04 3.22 27.99
C ILE A 113 23.38 2.53 28.24
N THR A 114 23.74 1.58 27.37
CA THR A 114 25.03 0.89 27.38
C THR A 114 25.86 1.40 26.21
N THR A 115 26.96 2.09 26.49
CA THR A 115 27.91 2.57 25.48
C THR A 115 29.10 1.63 25.41
N ILE A 116 29.45 1.20 24.20
CA ILE A 116 30.56 0.30 23.90
C ILE A 116 31.73 1.18 23.42
N GLN A 117 32.87 1.12 24.11
CA GLN A 117 34.07 1.84 23.66
C GLN A 117 34.70 1.13 22.44
N PRO A 118 35.04 1.88 21.37
CA PRO A 118 35.65 1.30 20.17
C PRO A 118 37.10 0.85 20.38
N GLN A 119 37.79 1.32 21.44
CA GLN A 119 39.16 0.94 21.76
C GLN A 119 39.20 0.07 23.03
N LEU A 120 39.40 -1.23 22.82
CA LEU A 120 39.56 -2.22 23.89
C LEU A 120 40.97 -2.13 24.49
N GLU A 121 41.12 -1.36 25.59
CA GLU A 121 42.35 -1.37 26.39
C GLU A 121 42.34 -2.53 27.40
N VAL A 122 43.42 -3.31 27.44
CA VAL A 122 43.57 -4.44 28.36
C VAL A 122 43.52 -3.94 29.81
N GLY A 123 42.51 -4.37 30.57
CA GLY A 123 42.35 -4.05 32.00
C GLY A 123 41.32 -2.96 32.32
N LYS A 124 40.68 -2.34 31.31
CA LYS A 124 39.54 -1.43 31.51
C LYS A 124 38.22 -2.10 31.12
N ASN A 125 37.14 -1.76 31.82
CA ASN A 125 35.80 -2.21 31.42
C ASN A 125 35.38 -1.42 30.17
N PRO A 126 35.17 -2.05 29.00
CA PRO A 126 34.85 -1.35 27.76
C PRO A 126 33.37 -0.90 27.69
N LEU A 127 32.57 -1.22 28.70
CA LEU A 127 31.15 -0.92 28.76
C LEU A 127 30.86 0.17 29.80
N TRP A 128 30.25 1.26 29.35
CA TRP A 128 29.68 2.28 30.23
C TRP A 128 28.17 2.12 30.27
N VAL A 129 27.59 1.93 31.46
CA VAL A 129 26.14 1.85 31.65
C VAL A 129 25.66 3.10 32.37
N GLU A 130 24.69 3.77 31.80
CA GLU A 130 23.99 4.93 32.38
C GLU A 130 22.49 4.65 32.45
N GLU A 131 21.85 5.07 33.54
CA GLU A 131 20.40 5.01 33.67
C GLU A 131 19.83 6.42 33.65
N GLN A 132 18.89 6.67 32.74
CA GLN A 132 18.18 7.93 32.62
C GLN A 132 16.68 7.71 32.79
N LYS A 133 16.04 8.52 33.63
CA LYS A 133 14.59 8.43 33.88
C LYS A 133 13.76 8.73 32.63
N VAL A 134 14.24 9.66 31.79
CA VAL A 134 13.59 10.05 30.56
C VAL A 134 14.67 10.26 29.51
N TYR A 135 14.57 9.54 28.39
CA TYR A 135 15.46 9.69 27.24
C TYR A 135 14.64 9.93 25.98
N LYS A 136 15.00 10.96 25.21
CA LYS A 136 14.31 11.32 23.97
C LYS A 136 15.13 10.86 22.78
N THR A 137 14.53 10.12 21.86
CA THR A 137 15.21 9.63 20.65
C THR A 137 14.19 9.40 19.51
N LEU A 138 14.66 8.90 18.36
CA LEU A 138 13.84 8.51 17.21
C LEU A 138 12.96 9.66 16.67
N VAL A 139 13.57 10.83 16.51
CA VAL A 139 12.91 12.02 15.97
C VAL A 139 12.40 11.72 14.55
N GLY A 140 11.09 11.91 14.33
CA GLY A 140 10.43 11.69 13.04
C GLY A 140 9.90 10.26 12.81
N PHE A 141 10.20 9.30 13.71
CA PHE A 141 9.77 7.91 13.56
C PHE A 141 8.32 7.70 14.03
N LYS A 142 7.36 7.85 13.11
CA LYS A 142 5.92 7.79 13.44
C LYS A 142 5.40 6.35 13.61
N PRO A 143 4.55 6.07 14.62
CA PRO A 143 3.89 4.77 14.78
C PRO A 143 3.14 4.27 13.55
N LYS A 144 2.53 5.15 12.75
CA LYS A 144 1.84 4.77 11.50
C LYS A 144 2.73 4.11 10.45
N ILE A 145 4.02 4.43 10.44
CA ILE A 145 5.00 3.80 9.54
C ILE A 145 5.15 2.31 9.90
N LEU A 146 4.98 1.99 11.19
CA LEU A 146 5.13 0.64 11.75
C LEU A 146 4.00 -0.30 11.34
N ASP A 147 2.80 0.24 11.20
CA ASP A 147 1.63 -0.53 10.78
C ASP A 147 1.78 -1.04 9.34
N ASN A 148 2.42 -0.26 8.46
CA ASN A 148 2.56 -0.55 7.04
C ASN A 148 3.76 -1.43 6.66
N ILE A 149 4.82 -1.49 7.48
CA ILE A 149 6.08 -2.12 7.06
C ILE A 149 6.07 -3.65 7.25
N TYR A 150 5.31 -4.22 8.18
CA TYR A 150 5.46 -5.66 8.52
C TYR A 150 4.21 -6.55 8.57
N GLU A 151 2.98 -6.05 8.40
CA GLU A 151 1.83 -6.97 8.26
C GLU A 151 1.43 -7.14 6.79
N LYS A 152 1.45 -8.40 6.34
CA LYS A 152 0.80 -8.92 5.13
C LYS A 152 -0.42 -8.08 4.77
N GLN A 153 -0.42 -7.48 3.58
CA GLN A 153 -1.63 -7.07 2.85
C GLN A 153 -2.71 -6.39 3.74
N GLY A 154 -2.28 -5.58 4.72
CA GLY A 154 -3.17 -4.67 5.41
C GLY A 154 -3.77 -3.70 4.41
N SER A 155 -5.00 -3.29 4.61
CA SER A 155 -5.69 -2.36 3.72
C SER A 155 -5.11 -0.96 3.90
N ILE A 156 -4.01 -0.67 3.19
CA ILE A 156 -3.41 0.66 3.19
C ILE A 156 -4.31 1.64 2.43
N SER A 157 -4.57 2.81 3.01
CA SER A 157 -5.25 3.88 2.29
C SER A 157 -4.33 4.52 1.25
N ILE A 158 -4.90 5.17 0.24
CA ILE A 158 -4.12 5.90 -0.77
C ILE A 158 -3.27 7.01 -0.09
N VAL A 159 -3.81 7.67 0.93
CA VAL A 159 -3.13 8.76 1.65
C VAL A 159 -1.93 8.23 2.43
N ASP A 160 -2.12 7.17 3.21
CA ASP A 160 -1.04 6.55 3.98
C ASP A 160 0.04 5.96 3.06
N ALA A 161 -0.36 5.37 1.92
CA ALA A 161 0.59 4.86 0.95
C ALA A 161 1.46 5.98 0.35
N PHE A 162 0.89 7.17 0.12
CA PHE A 162 1.64 8.33 -0.36
C PHE A 162 2.57 8.91 0.72
N GLU A 163 2.09 9.05 1.96
CA GLU A 163 2.90 9.49 3.10
C GLU A 163 4.08 8.54 3.34
N ALA A 164 3.83 7.23 3.38
CA ALA A 164 4.87 6.22 3.55
C ALA A 164 5.88 6.23 2.40
N MET A 165 5.45 6.47 1.16
CA MET A 165 6.34 6.54 0.01
C MET A 165 7.30 7.73 0.13
N ASN A 166 6.78 8.92 0.45
CA ASN A 166 7.60 10.12 0.61
C ASN A 166 8.63 9.97 1.75
N LEU A 167 8.23 9.31 2.84
CA LEU A 167 9.11 9.04 3.98
C LEU A 167 10.24 8.06 3.63
N LEU A 168 9.94 7.00 2.87
CA LEU A 168 10.89 5.96 2.50
C LEU A 168 11.83 6.39 1.36
N GLU A 169 11.36 7.23 0.43
CA GLU A 169 12.20 7.82 -0.63
C GLU A 169 13.31 8.70 -0.04
N GLY A 170 13.02 9.46 1.02
CA GLY A 170 14.02 10.25 1.74
C GLY A 170 15.11 9.41 2.44
N GLN A 171 14.91 8.09 2.55
CA GLN A 171 15.78 7.18 3.31
C GLN A 171 16.50 6.13 2.42
N ASN A 172 16.45 6.27 1.09
CA ASN A 172 17.00 5.29 0.14
C ASN A 172 16.49 3.84 0.34
N ILE A 173 15.29 3.68 0.92
CA ILE A 173 14.67 2.37 1.12
C ILE A 173 13.91 1.98 -0.16
N ASN A 174 13.93 0.69 -0.51
CA ASN A 174 13.21 0.19 -1.69
C ASN A 174 11.69 0.37 -1.55
N THR A 175 11.12 1.33 -2.28
CA THR A 175 9.68 1.66 -2.31
C THR A 175 8.87 0.87 -3.34
N GLN A 176 9.47 -0.08 -4.05
CA GLN A 176 8.86 -0.78 -5.19
C GLN A 176 7.52 -1.44 -4.83
N LYS A 177 7.45 -2.16 -3.70
CA LYS A 177 6.21 -2.84 -3.27
C LYS A 177 5.10 -1.85 -2.91
N LEU A 178 5.48 -0.71 -2.33
CA LEU A 178 4.53 0.34 -1.95
C LEU A 178 3.96 1.05 -3.19
N ARG A 179 4.83 1.37 -4.16
CA ARG A 179 4.42 1.90 -5.47
C ARG A 179 3.50 0.93 -6.21
N ALA A 180 3.80 -0.37 -6.20
CA ALA A 180 2.92 -1.40 -6.78
C ALA A 180 1.51 -1.34 -6.22
N SER A 181 1.39 -1.34 -4.89
CA SER A 181 0.09 -1.30 -4.21
C SER A 181 -0.67 -0.01 -4.50
N LEU A 182 0.01 1.14 -4.50
CA LEU A 182 -0.59 2.43 -4.81
C LEU A 182 -1.11 2.50 -6.25
N TYR A 183 -0.33 2.05 -7.23
CA TYR A 183 -0.76 2.03 -8.64
C TYR A 183 -1.95 1.11 -8.87
N VAL A 184 -1.99 -0.06 -8.20
CA VAL A 184 -3.13 -0.97 -8.31
C VAL A 184 -4.39 -0.34 -7.71
N LEU A 185 -4.27 0.32 -6.55
CA LEU A 185 -5.40 0.95 -5.87
C LEU A 185 -6.01 2.09 -6.70
N LEU A 186 -5.17 2.85 -7.41
CA LEU A 186 -5.59 3.95 -8.28
C LEU A 186 -6.10 3.52 -9.65
N LEU A 187 -5.38 2.61 -10.32
CA LEU A 187 -5.60 2.35 -11.75
C LEU A 187 -6.50 1.14 -12.02
N PHE A 188 -6.43 0.10 -11.18
CA PHE A 188 -7.14 -1.15 -11.42
C PHE A 188 -8.68 -0.99 -11.40
N PRO A 189 -9.31 -0.13 -10.56
CA PRO A 189 -10.75 0.11 -10.61
C PRO A 189 -11.26 0.61 -11.98
N PHE A 190 -10.42 1.31 -12.75
CA PHE A 190 -10.77 1.78 -14.09
C PHE A 190 -10.73 0.70 -15.16
N PHE A 191 -10.25 -0.51 -14.86
CA PHE A 191 -10.31 -1.65 -15.78
C PHE A 191 -11.72 -1.87 -16.35
N ALA A 192 -12.74 -1.85 -15.50
CA ALA A 192 -14.12 -2.13 -15.90
C ALA A 192 -14.66 -1.12 -16.93
N PRO A 193 -14.66 0.21 -16.69
CA PRO A 193 -15.10 1.17 -17.69
C PRO A 193 -14.24 1.16 -18.96
N LEU A 194 -12.92 0.93 -18.85
CA LEU A 194 -12.05 0.85 -20.03
C LEU A 194 -12.37 -0.36 -20.92
N MET A 195 -12.55 -1.54 -20.31
CA MET A 195 -12.95 -2.75 -21.02
C MET A 195 -14.34 -2.64 -21.63
N MET A 196 -15.27 -1.97 -20.96
CA MET A 196 -16.61 -1.73 -21.48
C MET A 196 -16.57 -1.02 -22.84
N VAL A 197 -15.68 -0.04 -23.00
CA VAL A 197 -15.48 0.63 -24.30
C VAL A 197 -14.87 -0.33 -25.32
N CYS A 198 -13.86 -1.12 -24.94
CA CYS A 198 -13.25 -2.10 -25.83
C CYS A 198 -14.27 -3.11 -26.38
N LEU A 199 -15.21 -3.55 -25.53
CA LEU A 199 -16.25 -4.49 -25.90
C LEU A 199 -17.41 -3.87 -26.68
N SER A 200 -17.61 -2.55 -26.60
CA SER A 200 -18.71 -1.85 -27.28
C SER A 200 -18.73 -2.09 -28.80
N GLY A 201 -17.57 -2.34 -29.41
CA GLY A 201 -17.43 -2.63 -30.84
C GLY A 201 -17.95 -4.02 -31.25
N PHE A 202 -18.03 -4.97 -30.32
CA PHE A 202 -18.49 -6.34 -30.58
C PHE A 202 -20.01 -6.50 -30.42
N THR A 203 -20.69 -5.49 -29.88
CA THR A 203 -22.14 -5.51 -29.70
C THR A 203 -22.85 -5.42 -31.06
N PRO A 204 -23.65 -6.44 -31.45
CA PRO A 204 -24.31 -6.46 -32.75
C PRO A 204 -25.42 -5.40 -32.86
N ASN A 205 -25.60 -4.85 -34.06
CA ASN A 205 -26.58 -3.77 -34.34
C ASN A 205 -28.02 -4.26 -34.35
N SER A 206 -28.22 -5.54 -34.63
CA SER A 206 -29.53 -6.17 -34.76
C SER A 206 -29.48 -7.61 -34.29
N ASN A 207 -30.43 -8.00 -33.44
CA ASN A 207 -30.59 -9.35 -32.91
C ASN A 207 -30.91 -10.41 -33.97
N ARG A 208 -31.26 -9.98 -35.20
CA ARG A 208 -31.92 -10.83 -36.21
C ARG A 208 -30.98 -11.83 -36.90
N TYR A 209 -29.67 -11.61 -36.87
CA TYR A 209 -28.68 -12.43 -37.60
C TYR A 209 -27.38 -12.69 -36.83
N ALA A 210 -27.32 -12.35 -35.54
CA ALA A 210 -26.12 -12.55 -34.73
C ALA A 210 -26.27 -13.77 -33.81
N ASN A 211 -25.26 -14.63 -33.76
CA ASN A 211 -25.16 -15.65 -32.72
C ASN A 211 -24.85 -14.96 -31.38
N LEU A 212 -25.88 -14.47 -30.69
CA LEU A 212 -25.71 -13.72 -29.44
C LEU A 212 -24.95 -14.52 -28.40
N GLY A 213 -25.24 -15.82 -28.25
CA GLY A 213 -24.56 -16.67 -27.29
C GLY A 213 -23.06 -16.79 -27.54
N GLY A 214 -22.66 -16.95 -28.79
CA GLY A 214 -21.24 -16.99 -29.16
C GLY A 214 -20.52 -15.67 -28.91
N ILE A 215 -21.16 -14.54 -29.24
CA ILE A 215 -20.59 -13.20 -29.05
C ILE A 215 -20.48 -12.88 -27.55
N THR A 216 -21.51 -13.14 -26.75
CA THR A 216 -21.48 -12.90 -25.31
C THR A 216 -20.43 -13.76 -24.61
N LEU A 217 -20.34 -15.05 -24.98
CA LEU A 217 -19.30 -15.94 -24.47
C LEU A 217 -17.90 -15.41 -24.80
N GLY A 218 -17.69 -14.97 -26.05
CA GLY A 218 -16.43 -14.36 -26.47
C GLY A 218 -16.06 -13.10 -25.68
N MET A 219 -17.04 -12.24 -25.39
CA MET A 219 -16.83 -11.04 -24.56
C MET A 219 -16.46 -11.40 -23.12
N ILE A 220 -17.15 -12.37 -22.50
CA ILE A 220 -16.86 -12.83 -21.13
C ILE A 220 -15.45 -13.42 -21.05
N LEU A 221 -15.09 -14.31 -21.99
CA LEU A 221 -13.75 -14.89 -22.05
C LEU A 221 -12.69 -13.81 -22.27
N GLY A 222 -12.96 -12.84 -23.15
CA GLY A 222 -12.07 -11.69 -23.37
C GLY A 222 -11.83 -10.88 -22.09
N ILE A 223 -12.88 -10.58 -21.31
CA ILE A 223 -12.76 -9.90 -20.02
C ILE A 223 -11.87 -10.72 -19.08
N LEU A 224 -12.14 -12.02 -18.94
CA LEU A 224 -11.40 -12.88 -18.01
C LEU A 224 -9.92 -13.00 -18.38
N VAL A 225 -9.59 -13.11 -19.67
CA VAL A 225 -8.21 -13.20 -20.12
C VAL A 225 -7.47 -11.89 -19.86
N VAL A 226 -8.03 -10.74 -20.26
CA VAL A 226 -7.37 -9.44 -20.03
C VAL A 226 -7.26 -9.15 -18.54
N TRP A 227 -8.32 -9.41 -17.78
CA TRP A 227 -8.32 -9.27 -16.33
C TRP A 227 -7.27 -10.16 -15.66
N GLY A 228 -7.20 -11.44 -16.06
CA GLY A 228 -6.26 -12.40 -15.53
C GLY A 228 -4.81 -11.99 -15.78
N ILE A 229 -4.49 -11.52 -16.99
CA ILE A 229 -3.17 -11.00 -17.33
C ILE A 229 -2.83 -9.79 -16.45
N LEU A 230 -3.70 -8.78 -16.39
CA LEU A 230 -3.48 -7.59 -15.56
C LEU A 230 -3.34 -7.92 -14.08
N PHE A 231 -4.15 -8.85 -13.58
CA PHE A 231 -4.09 -9.34 -12.21
C PHE A 231 -2.78 -10.08 -11.93
N SER A 232 -2.31 -10.93 -12.84
CA SER A 232 -1.02 -11.60 -12.67
C SER A 232 0.13 -10.61 -12.62
N PHE A 233 0.18 -9.63 -13.53
CA PHE A 233 1.20 -8.59 -13.51
C PHE A 233 1.16 -7.74 -12.23
N SER A 234 -0.04 -7.39 -11.75
CA SER A 234 -0.17 -6.63 -10.50
C SER A 234 0.34 -7.42 -9.29
N ARG A 235 0.06 -8.72 -9.23
CA ARG A 235 0.54 -9.60 -8.15
C ARG A 235 2.06 -9.80 -8.18
N LEU A 236 2.66 -9.92 -9.37
CA LEU A 236 4.12 -9.99 -9.53
C LEU A 236 4.80 -8.66 -9.14
N SER A 237 4.13 -7.54 -9.35
CA SER A 237 4.63 -6.24 -8.89
C SER A 237 4.59 -6.11 -7.37
N MET A 238 3.47 -6.48 -6.76
CA MET A 238 3.27 -6.44 -5.31
C MET A 238 4.23 -7.37 -4.55
N SER A 239 4.70 -8.46 -5.16
CA SER A 239 5.73 -9.31 -4.57
C SER A 239 7.14 -8.68 -4.61
N GLY A 240 7.33 -7.60 -5.36
CA GLY A 240 8.63 -6.96 -5.60
C GLY A 240 9.44 -7.62 -6.72
N PHE A 241 8.86 -8.54 -7.48
CA PHE A 241 9.55 -9.22 -8.59
C PHE A 241 9.69 -8.31 -9.82
N LEU A 242 8.65 -7.52 -10.14
CA LEU A 242 8.65 -6.59 -11.28
C LEU A 242 8.50 -5.14 -10.86
N GLN A 243 9.13 -4.24 -11.60
CA GLN A 243 8.96 -2.80 -11.41
C GLN A 243 7.52 -2.38 -11.72
N PRO A 244 6.84 -1.68 -10.79
CA PRO A 244 5.44 -1.26 -10.89
C PRO A 244 5.08 -0.49 -12.16
N GLU A 245 6.02 0.30 -12.68
CA GLU A 245 5.86 1.10 -13.87
C GLU A 245 5.59 0.22 -15.10
N PHE A 246 6.29 -0.91 -15.23
CA PHE A 246 6.13 -1.83 -16.35
C PHE A 246 4.99 -2.83 -16.15
N SER A 247 4.72 -3.23 -14.91
CA SER A 247 3.71 -4.26 -14.62
C SER A 247 2.30 -3.71 -14.41
N VAL A 248 2.13 -2.45 -13.97
CA VAL A 248 0.81 -1.89 -13.66
C VAL A 248 0.48 -0.72 -14.57
N ILE A 249 1.35 0.30 -14.61
CA ILE A 249 1.09 1.52 -15.39
C ILE A 249 1.07 1.20 -16.88
N MET A 250 2.08 0.50 -17.40
CA MET A 250 2.18 0.20 -18.82
C MET A 250 0.98 -0.59 -19.38
N PRO A 251 0.56 -1.75 -18.83
CA PRO A 251 -0.52 -2.52 -19.43
C PRO A 251 -1.90 -1.87 -19.24
N ILE A 252 -2.17 -1.19 -18.12
CA ILE A 252 -3.40 -0.41 -17.96
C ILE A 252 -3.38 0.82 -18.88
N GLY A 253 -2.23 1.46 -19.05
CA GLY A 253 -2.04 2.57 -19.98
C GLY A 253 -2.30 2.18 -21.43
N ILE A 254 -1.80 1.02 -21.87
CA ILE A 254 -2.09 0.47 -23.21
C ILE A 254 -3.60 0.23 -23.36
N LEU A 255 -4.24 -0.39 -22.37
CA LEU A 255 -5.69 -0.59 -22.40
C LEU A 255 -6.45 0.74 -22.46
N ALA A 256 -6.01 1.75 -21.70
CA ALA A 256 -6.61 3.08 -21.68
C ALA A 256 -6.46 3.79 -23.04
N LEU A 257 -5.30 3.68 -23.69
CA LEU A 257 -5.08 4.25 -25.03
C LEU A 257 -5.97 3.58 -26.09
N ILE A 258 -6.05 2.25 -26.08
CA ILE A 258 -6.92 1.48 -26.99
C ILE A 258 -8.38 1.87 -26.76
N SER A 259 -8.79 1.92 -25.49
CA SER A 259 -10.13 2.31 -25.07
C SER A 259 -10.48 3.73 -25.53
N ALA A 260 -9.60 4.71 -25.30
CA ALA A 260 -9.80 6.09 -25.73
C ALA A 260 -9.92 6.20 -27.27
N TRP A 261 -9.08 5.49 -28.01
CA TRP A 261 -9.16 5.45 -29.48
C TRP A 261 -10.50 4.88 -29.97
N LEU A 262 -10.96 3.77 -29.38
CA LEU A 262 -12.26 3.18 -29.69
C LEU A 262 -13.43 4.09 -29.29
N PHE A 263 -13.31 4.80 -28.16
CA PHE A 263 -14.33 5.74 -27.70
C PHE A 263 -14.52 6.90 -28.68
N VAL A 264 -13.43 7.50 -29.17
CA VAL A 264 -13.50 8.57 -30.18
C VAL A 264 -14.16 8.07 -31.46
N ARG A 265 -13.85 6.84 -31.88
CA ARG A 265 -14.49 6.21 -33.05
C ARG A 265 -15.98 5.96 -32.82
N LEU A 266 -16.37 5.55 -31.62
CA LEU A 266 -17.77 5.34 -31.23
C LEU A 266 -18.58 6.63 -31.23
N LEU A 267 -17.99 7.76 -30.81
CA LEU A 267 -18.65 9.07 -30.81
C LEU A 267 -18.87 9.62 -32.22
N LYS A 268 -18.00 9.29 -33.18
CA LYS A 268 -18.13 9.69 -34.59
C LYS A 268 -19.17 8.85 -35.37
N ALA A 269 -19.63 7.74 -34.80
CA ALA A 269 -20.57 6.79 -35.42
C ALA A 269 -22.01 6.95 -34.87
#